data_AF-A0A2N2WVI0-F1
#
_entry.id   AF-A0A2N2WVI0-F1
#
_cell.length_a   1.000
_cell.length_b   1.000
_cell.length_c   1.000
_cell.angle_alpha   90.00
_cell.angle_beta   90.00
_cell.angle_gamma   90.00
#
_symmetry.space_group_name_H-M   'P 1'
#
loop_
_entity.id
_entity.type
_entity.pdbx_description
1 polymer ?
#
loop_
_entity_poly.entity_id
_entity_poly.type
_entity_poly.pdbx_seq_one_letter_code
_entity_poly.pdbx_strand_id
1 'polypeptide(L)' 'MSQDKACLVCKKSAKEIPVTKFYYQESEFYICPQHIPILIHNPQELIGLLPGADKLTGG' A
#
# COMPACT_ATOMS: atom_id res chain seq x y z
N MET A 1 11.74 12.65 -8.78
CA MET A 1 10.89 13.09 -7.67
C MET A 1 11.02 12.06 -6.58
N SER A 2 11.45 12.46 -5.38
CA SER A 2 11.61 11.56 -4.24
C SER A 2 10.25 10.93 -3.96
N GLN A 3 10.05 9.67 -4.34
CA GLN A 3 8.87 8.94 -3.91
C GLN A 3 8.95 8.84 -2.40
N ASP A 4 8.11 9.60 -1.72
CA ASP A 4 7.98 9.51 -0.28
C ASP A 4 7.70 8.05 0.07
N LYS A 5 8.70 7.41 0.68
CA LYS A 5 8.64 6.03 1.15
C LYS A 5 7.71 5.98 2.37
N ALA A 6 6.43 6.22 2.14
CA ALA A 6 5.41 6.37 3.17
C ALA A 6 4.32 5.33 2.97
N CYS A 7 3.82 4.79 4.08
CA CYS A 7 2.73 3.83 4.03
C CYS A 7 1.52 4.42 3.31
N LEU A 8 1.01 3.71 2.32
CA LEU A 8 -0.16 4.07 1.53
C LEU A 8 -1.36 4.42 2.41
N VAL A 9 -1.53 3.69 3.52
CA VAL A 9 -2.69 3.79 4.41
C VAL A 9 -2.46 4.85 5.50
N CYS A 10 -1.46 4.67 6.37
CA CYS A 10 -1.28 5.56 7.53
C CYS A 10 -0.33 6.75 7.30
N LYS A 11 0.25 6.89 6.10
CA LYS A 11 1.13 7.99 5.68
C LYS A 11 2.44 8.16 6.47
N LYS A 12 2.71 7.33 7.49
CA LYS A 12 3.99 7.31 8.19
C LYS A 12 5.13 6.99 7.23
N SER A 13 6.22 7.74 7.35
CA SER A 13 7.39 7.62 6.49
C SER A 13 8.30 6.46 6.92
N ALA A 14 9.19 6.04 6.01
CA ALA A 14 10.23 5.05 6.25
C ALA A 14 11.24 5.45 7.36
N LYS A 15 11.21 6.71 7.80
CA LYS A 15 12.00 7.18 8.95
C LYS A 15 11.32 6.87 10.29
N GLU A 16 9.99 6.77 10.29
CA GLU A 16 9.19 6.53 11.50
C GLU A 16 8.91 5.03 11.68
N ILE A 17 8.64 4.31 10.58
CA ILE A 17 8.31 2.88 10.61
C ILE A 17 8.87 2.15 9.39
N PRO A 18 9.13 0.83 9.48
CA PRO A 18 9.48 0.05 8.31
C PRO A 18 8.31 0.05 7.30
N VAL A 19 8.67 0.18 6.03
CA VAL A 19 7.76 0.05 4.89
C VAL A 19 8.38 -0.84 3.84
N THR A 20 7.55 -1.60 3.15
CA THR A 20 7.94 -2.47 2.03
C THR A 20 7.35 -1.91 0.74
N LYS A 21 8.13 -1.94 -0.34
CA LYS A 21 7.69 -1.54 -1.67
C LYS A 21 6.95 -2.69 -2.35
N PHE A 22 5.79 -2.40 -2.91
CA PHE A 22 5.00 -3.31 -3.74
C PHE A 22 4.86 -2.73 -5.15
N TYR A 23 4.82 -3.62 -6.12
CA TYR A 23 4.52 -3.31 -7.51
C TYR A 23 3.15 -3.86 -7.84
N TYR A 24 2.30 -3.04 -8.45
CA TYR A 24 0.98 -3.45 -8.90
C TYR A 24 0.66 -2.74 -10.21
N GLN A 25 0.41 -3.53 -11.26
CA GLN A 25 0.26 -3.02 -12.63
C GLN A 25 1.49 -2.16 -13.02
N GLU A 26 1.27 -0.95 -13.51
CA GLU A 26 2.32 0.02 -13.88
C GLU A 26 2.65 1.00 -12.73
N SER A 27 2.22 0.67 -11.50
CA SER A 27 2.39 1.52 -10.32
C SER A 27 3.20 0.83 -9.22
N GLU A 28 3.74 1.66 -8.34
CA GLU A 28 4.44 1.21 -7.15
C GLU A 28 3.98 2.01 -5.93
N PHE A 29 3.90 1.33 -4.80
CA PHE A 29 3.47 1.92 -3.54
C PHE A 29 4.24 1.30 -2.38
N TYR A 30 4.19 1.98 -1.23
CA TYR A 30 4.79 1.51 0.01
C TYR A 30 3.70 1.18 1.02
N ILE A 31 3.88 0.13 1.80
CA ILE A 31 2.95 -0.25 2.88
C ILE A 31 3.75 -0.74 4.08
N CYS A 32 3.29 -0.42 5.29
CA CYS A 32 3.95 -0.89 6.51
C CYS A 32 3.37 -2.24 6.97
N PRO A 33 4.11 -3.01 7.79
CA PRO A 33 3.67 -4.34 8.26
C PRO A 33 2.29 -4.36 8.92
N GLN A 34 1.90 -3.28 9.61
CA GLN A 34 0.59 -3.16 10.25
C GLN A 34 -0.57 -3.17 9.25
N HIS A 35 -0.34 -2.70 8.02
CA HIS A 35 -1.39 -2.57 6.99
C HIS A 35 -1.25 -3.59 5.85
N ILE A 36 -0.19 -4.41 5.82
CA ILE A 36 -0.11 -5.57 4.90
C ILE A 36 -1.35 -6.48 4.98
N PRO A 37 -1.93 -6.77 6.17
CA PRO A 37 -3.11 -7.63 6.25
C PRO A 37 -4.31 -7.13 5.43
N ILE A 38 -4.44 -5.81 5.19
CA ILE A 38 -5.50 -5.24 4.35
C ILE A 38 -5.39 -5.76 2.92
N LEU A 39 -4.16 -5.93 2.38
CA LEU A 39 -3.96 -6.46 1.02
C LEU A 39 -4.49 -7.90 0.86
N ILE A 40 -4.47 -8.69 1.94
CA ILE A 40 -4.80 -10.12 1.90
C ILE A 40 -6.28 -10.33 2.25
N HIS A 41 -6.76 -9.68 3.31
CA HIS A 41 -8.09 -9.92 3.85
C HIS A 41 -9.15 -8.97 3.29
N ASN A 42 -8.82 -7.68 3.13
CA ASN A 42 -9.78 -6.62 2.83
C ASN A 42 -9.27 -5.63 1.75
N PRO A 43 -8.88 -6.09 0.55
CA PRO A 43 -8.26 -5.21 -0.46
C PRO A 43 -9.18 -4.06 -0.92
N GLN A 44 -10.49 -4.19 -0.72
CA GLN A 44 -11.50 -3.18 -1.03
C GLN A 44 -11.29 -1.87 -0.23
N GLU A 45 -10.67 -1.92 0.95
CA GLU A 45 -10.34 -0.72 1.74
C GLU A 45 -9.27 0.16 1.08
N LEU A 46 -8.63 -0.33 0.01
CA LEU A 46 -7.64 0.42 -0.76
C LEU A 46 -8.24 1.16 -1.97
N ILE A 47 -9.55 1.03 -2.23
CA ILE A 47 -10.23 1.80 -3.28
C ILE A 47 -10.11 3.29 -2.97
N GLY A 48 -9.61 4.06 -3.95
CA GLY A 48 -9.33 5.49 -3.80
C GLY A 48 -7.97 5.81 -3.18
N LEU A 49 -7.27 4.82 -2.60
CA LEU A 49 -5.88 4.95 -2.15
C LEU A 49 -4.91 4.41 -3.20
N LEU A 50 -5.21 3.25 -3.78
CA LEU A 50 -4.40 2.57 -4.79
C LEU A 50 -5.17 2.50 -6.13
N PRO A 51 -4.60 3.02 -7.22
CA PRO A 51 -5.17 2.82 -8.55
C PRO A 51 -5.34 1.33 -8.89
N GLY A 52 -6.54 0.94 -9.33
CA GLY A 52 -6.87 -0.45 -9.66
C GLY A 52 -7.15 -1.36 -8.47
N ALA A 53 -7.28 -0.82 -7.25
CA ALA A 53 -7.66 -1.60 -6.07
C ALA A 53 -9.02 -2.30 -6.20
N ASP A 54 -9.92 -1.80 -7.03
CA ASP A 54 -11.21 -2.43 -7.36
C ASP A 54 -11.05 -3.83 -8.00
N LYS A 55 -9.88 -4.10 -8.59
CA LYS A 55 -9.56 -5.37 -9.24
C LYS A 55 -8.77 -6.33 -8.36
N LEU A 56 -8.42 -5.92 -7.14
CA LEU A 56 -7.73 -6.79 -6.19
C LEU A 56 -8.72 -7.77 -5.55
N THR A 57 -8.44 -9.06 -5.68
CA THR A 57 -9.17 -10.13 -4.98
C THR A 57 -8.40 -10.56 -3.75
N GLY A 58 -9.09 -10.75 -2.62
CA GLY A 58 -8.49 -11.38 -1.44
C GLY A 58 -8.00 -12.78 -1.77
N GLY A 59 -6.90 -13.20 -1.12
CA GLY A 59 -6.29 -14.51 -1.28
C GLY A 59 -6.91 -15.57 -0.39
#